data_AF-A0A920L9E4-F1
#
_entry.id   AF-A0A920L9E4-F1
#
_cell.length_a   1.000
_cell.length_b   1.000
_cell.length_c   1.000
_cell.angle_alpha   90.00
_cell.angle_beta   90.00
_cell.angle_gamma   90.00
#
_symmetry.space_group_name_H-M   'P 1'
#
loop_
_entity.id
_entity.type
_entity.pdbx_description
1 polymer ?
#
loop_
_entity_poly.entity_id
_entity_poly.type
_entity_poly.pdbx_seq_one_letter_code
_entity_poly.pdbx_strand_id
1 'polypeptide(L)'
;MFEYDKNAKKWKAIHHPFTKPLNFNEDSDLASVMSDSYDLVLNGVEIGGGSSRINKYDDQIKVLKVLGLDDAEFKKNLVFY
;
A
#
# COMPACT_ATOMS: atom_id res chain seq x y z
N MET A 1 0.13 -3.52 5.56
CA MET A 1 0.22 -2.48 4.50
C MET A 1 1.58 -1.79 4.51
N PHE A 2 2.01 -1.21 5.64
CA PHE A 2 3.27 -0.48 5.76
C PHE A 2 4.21 -1.16 6.76
N GLU A 3 5.50 -1.10 6.50
CA GLU A 3 6.57 -1.53 7.41
C GLU A 3 7.57 -0.39 7.59
N TYR A 4 8.00 -0.14 8.82
CA TYR A 4 9.02 0.87 9.10
C TYR A 4 10.43 0.28 8.96
N ASP A 5 11.19 0.74 7.96
CA ASP A 5 12.61 0.41 7.82
C ASP A 5 13.44 1.31 8.75
N LYS A 6 13.98 0.72 9.82
CA LYS A 6 14.83 1.42 10.80
C LYS A 6 16.14 1.93 10.22
N ASN A 7 16.70 1.26 9.21
CA ASN A 7 17.98 1.62 8.60
C ASN A 7 17.79 2.80 7.65
N ALA A 8 16.78 2.73 6.79
CA ALA A 8 16.45 3.79 5.84
C ALA A 8 15.61 4.92 6.44
N LYS A 9 15.17 4.79 7.70
CA LYS A 9 14.30 5.72 8.43
C LYS A 9 13.06 6.14 7.63
N LYS A 10 12.43 5.17 6.96
CA LYS A 10 11.27 5.40 6.09
C LYS A 10 10.29 4.25 6.14
N TRP A 11 9.03 4.54 5.83
CA TRP A 11 8.02 3.52 5.61
C TRP A 11 8.20 2.88 4.22
N LYS A 12 7.98 1.57 4.17
CA LYS A 12 7.94 0.77 2.95
C LYS A 12 6.59 0.07 2.86
N ALA A 13 6.17 -0.23 1.64
CA ALA A 13 4.98 -1.03 1.43
C ALA A 13 5.35 -2.52 1.55
N ILE A 14 4.57 -3.29 2.31
CA ILE A 14 4.72 -4.75 2.42
C ILE A 14 4.13 -5.43 1.18
N HIS A 15 3.01 -4.91 0.69
CA HIS A 15 2.41 -5.27 -0.59
C HIS A 15 2.65 -4.17 -1.62
N HIS A 16 2.16 -4.36 -2.85
CA HIS A 16 2.31 -3.37 -3.91
C HIS A 16 1.73 -2.00 -3.48
N PRO A 17 2.33 -0.85 -3.81
CA PRO A 17 1.82 0.47 -3.42
C PRO A 17 0.41 0.83 -3.89
N PHE A 18 -0.18 0.02 -4.78
CA PHE A 18 -1.55 0.16 -5.27
C PHE A 18 -2.55 -0.73 -4.53
N THR A 19 -2.11 -1.51 -3.54
CA THR A 19 -2.97 -2.31 -2.68
C THR A 19 -3.78 -1.41 -1.76
N LYS A 20 -5.09 -1.65 -1.68
CA LYS A 20 -6.00 -0.85 -0.87
C LYS A 20 -5.72 -1.05 0.62
N PRO A 21 -5.46 0.02 1.37
CA PRO A 21 -5.38 -0.06 2.83
C PRO A 21 -6.79 -0.07 3.45
N LEU A 22 -6.99 -0.83 4.52
CA LEU A 22 -8.25 -0.91 5.24
C LEU A 22 -8.32 0.16 6.34
N ASN A 23 -9.44 0.89 6.40
CA ASN A 23 -9.72 1.94 7.41
C ASN A 23 -8.61 3.01 7.55
N PHE A 24 -7.86 3.26 6.47
CA PHE A 24 -6.72 4.19 6.50
C PHE A 24 -7.16 5.65 6.37
N ASN A 25 -6.65 6.48 7.27
CA ASN A 25 -6.79 7.93 7.26
C ASN A 25 -5.48 8.59 7.74
N GLU A 26 -5.47 9.92 7.82
CA GLU A 26 -4.27 10.71 8.13
C GLU A 26 -3.79 10.56 9.57
N ASP A 27 -4.69 10.20 10.49
CA ASP A 27 -4.41 10.00 11.92
C ASP A 27 -4.13 8.53 12.28
N SER A 28 -4.09 7.64 11.28
CA SER A 28 -3.92 6.21 11.51
C SER A 28 -2.52 5.88 12.00
N ASP A 29 -2.42 4.98 12.99
CA ASP A 29 -1.15 4.32 13.29
C ASP A 29 -0.76 3.42 12.11
N LEU A 30 0.22 3.86 11.33
CA LEU A 30 0.67 3.19 10.10
C LEU A 30 1.09 1.74 10.32
N ALA A 31 1.61 1.40 11.50
CA ALA A 31 2.00 0.03 11.84
C ALA A 31 0.79 -0.91 11.98
N SER A 32 -0.38 -0.36 12.34
CA SER A 32 -1.64 -1.11 12.50
C SER A 32 -2.46 -1.23 11.21
N VAL A 33 -2.09 -0.49 10.15
CA VAL A 33 -2.87 -0.46 8.91
C VAL A 33 -2.75 -1.79 8.16
N MET A 34 -3.88 -2.48 8.07
CA MET A 34 -4.02 -3.70 7.29
C MET A 34 -4.21 -3.39 5.81
N SER A 35 -3.75 -4.29 4.95
CA SER A 35 -4.04 -4.28 3.51
C SER A 35 -5.25 -5.16 3.21
N ASP A 36 -6.02 -4.78 2.20
CA ASP A 36 -7.05 -5.61 1.58
C ASP A 36 -6.39 -6.57 0.57
N SER A 37 -5.63 -7.52 1.11
CA SER A 37 -4.86 -8.52 0.38
C SER A 37 -5.17 -9.92 0.91
N TYR A 38 -5.04 -10.91 0.05
CA TYR A 38 -5.31 -12.31 0.38
C TYR A 38 -4.30 -13.21 -0.33
N ASP A 39 -3.91 -14.29 0.36
CA ASP A 39 -3.03 -15.32 -0.16
C ASP A 39 -3.77 -16.66 -0.12
N LEU A 40 -3.69 -17.41 -1.21
CA LEU A 40 -4.25 -18.74 -1.36
C LEU A 40 -3.15 -19.76 -1.06
N VAL A 41 -3.35 -20.54 0.00
CA VAL A 41 -2.39 -21.55 0.47
C VAL A 41 -3.00 -22.94 0.35
N LEU A 42 -2.25 -23.87 -0.25
CA LEU A 42 -2.60 -25.28 -0.37
C LEU A 42 -1.48 -26.14 0.20
N ASN A 43 -1.80 -26.98 1.20
CA ASN A 43 -0.85 -27.88 1.86
C ASN A 43 0.44 -27.20 2.35
N GLY A 44 0.33 -25.97 2.85
CA GLY A 44 1.46 -25.18 3.36
C GLY A 44 2.28 -24.47 2.27
N VAL A 45 1.88 -24.55 1.00
CA VAL A 45 2.51 -23.84 -0.12
C VAL A 45 1.58 -22.75 -0.63
N GLU A 46 2.10 -21.54 -0.81
CA GLU A 46 1.39 -20.45 -1.47
C GLU A 46 1.24 -20.76 -2.96
N ILE A 47 0.00 -20.78 -3.46
CA ILE A 47 -0.33 -21.10 -4.85
C ILE A 47 -0.87 -19.89 -5.63
N GLY A 48 -1.11 -18.77 -4.94
CA GLY A 48 -1.48 -17.50 -5.55
C GLY A 48 -1.84 -16.47 -4.50
N GLY A 49 -1.95 -15.22 -4.92
CA GLY A 49 -2.32 -14.12 -4.04
C GLY A 49 -2.87 -12.95 -4.83
N GLY A 50 -3.54 -12.04 -4.13
CA GLY A 50 -4.20 -10.90 -4.73
C GLY A 50 -4.42 -9.77 -3.75
N SER A 51 -4.84 -8.63 -4.27
CA SER A 51 -5.31 -7.52 -3.45
C SER A 51 -6.31 -6.67 -4.20
N SER A 52 -7.25 -6.10 -3.44
CA SER A 52 -8.07 -4.99 -3.92
C SER A 52 -7.14 -3.81 -4.23
N ARG A 53 -7.40 -3.14 -5.35
CA ARG A 53 -6.62 -1.97 -5.77
C ARG A 53 -7.24 -0.69 -5.24
N ILE A 54 -6.41 0.31 -4.96
CA ILE A 54 -6.86 1.67 -4.68
C ILE A 54 -7.50 2.21 -5.96
N ASN A 55 -8.75 2.65 -5.85
CA ASN A 55 -9.53 3.18 -6.96
C ASN A 55 -9.92 4.66 -6.78
N LYS A 56 -9.40 5.31 -5.74
CA LYS A 56 -9.59 6.74 -5.49
C LYS A 56 -8.24 7.45 -5.58
N TYR A 57 -8.21 8.53 -6.36
CA TYR A 57 -7.01 9.35 -6.54
C TYR A 57 -6.44 9.82 -5.19
N ASP A 58 -7.28 10.41 -4.33
CA ASP A 58 -6.85 10.97 -3.05
C ASP A 58 -6.24 9.92 -2.11
N ASP A 59 -6.84 8.72 -2.07
CA ASP A 59 -6.32 7.62 -1.25
C ASP A 59 -4.96 7.14 -1.77
N GLN A 60 -4.78 7.06 -3.10
CA GLN A 60 -3.50 6.67 -3.69
C GLN A 60 -2.42 7.70 -3.39
N ILE A 61 -2.74 8.99 -3.47
CA ILE A 61 -1.81 10.07 -3.13
C ILE A 61 -1.40 10.01 -1.66
N LYS A 62 -2.33 9.72 -0.74
CA LYS A 62 -2.02 9.55 0.68
C LYS A 62 -1.03 8.40 0.90
N VAL A 63 -1.27 7.24 0.26
CA VAL A 63 -0.36 6.09 0.33
C VAL A 63 1.02 6.43 -0.24
N LEU A 64 1.09 7.10 -1.39
CA LEU A 64 2.37 7.49 -2.00
C LEU A 64 3.14 8.48 -1.12
N LYS A 65 2.46 9.44 -0.48
CA LYS A 65 3.06 10.37 0.49
C LYS A 65 3.70 9.64 1.67
N VAL A 66 3.00 8.66 2.25
CA VAL A 66 3.54 7.83 3.35
C VAL A 66 4.83 7.11 2.92
N LEU A 67 4.88 6.66 1.67
CA LEU A 67 6.03 5.95 1.10
C LEU A 67 7.15 6.89 0.62
N GLY A 68 6.97 8.21 0.69
CA GLY A 68 7.91 9.20 0.16
C GLY A 68 8.00 9.22 -1.36
N LEU A 69 6.91 8.87 -2.04
CA LEU A 69 6.78 8.77 -3.50
C LEU A 69 5.82 9.84 -4.07
N ASP A 70 5.67 10.98 -3.42
CA ASP A 70 4.71 12.02 -3.81
C ASP A 70 5.20 12.96 -4.92
N ASP A 71 6.18 12.51 -5.69
CA ASP A 71 6.77 13.22 -6.81
C ASP A 71 5.70 13.63 -7.85
N ALA A 72 5.83 14.84 -8.40
CA ALA A 72 4.96 15.34 -9.45
C ALA A 72 4.96 14.43 -10.69
N GLU A 73 6.09 13.78 -10.99
CA GLU A 73 6.21 12.80 -12.05
C GLU A 73 5.40 11.53 -11.78
N PHE A 74 5.40 11.05 -10.53
CA PHE A 74 4.56 9.92 -10.12
C PHE A 74 3.07 10.27 -10.24
N LYS A 75 2.67 11.47 -9.80
CA LYS A 75 1.29 11.97 -9.93
C LYS A 75 0.82 12.02 -11.38
N LYS A 76 1.70 12.46 -12.30
CA LYS A 76 1.40 12.54 -13.74
C LYS A 76 1.17 11.16 -14.37
N ASN A 77 1.88 10.14 -13.89
CA ASN A 77 1.80 8.77 -14.42
C ASN A 77 0.66 7.94 -13.81
N LEU A 78 -0.08 8.49 -12.83
CA LEU A 78 -1.27 7.83 -12.30
C LEU A 78 -2.43 7.93 -13.30
N VAL A 79 -2.68 6.84 -14.04
CA VAL A 79 -3.84 6.70 -14.91
C VAL A 79 -4.93 5.95 -14.14
N PHE A 80 -6.01 6.63 -13.80
CA PHE A 80 -7.21 6.01 -13.23
C PHE A 80 -8.20 5.76 -14.38
N TYR A 81 -8.62 4.51 -14.57
CA TYR A 81 -9.64 4.08 -15.52
C TYR A 81 -10.97 3.85 -14.82
#